data_AF-A0A0A6P4M4-F1
#
_entry.id   AF-A0A0A6P4M4-F1
#
_cell.length_a   1.000
_cell.length_b   1.000
_cell.length_c   1.000
_cell.angle_alpha   90.00
_cell.angle_beta   90.00
_cell.angle_gamma   90.00
#
_symmetry.space_group_name_H-M   'P 1'
#
loop_
_entity.id
_entity.type
_entity.pdbx_description
1 polymer ?
#
loop_
_entity_poly.entity_id
_entity_poly.type
_entity_poly.pdbx_seq_one_letter_code
_entity_poly.pdbx_strand_id
1 'polypeptide(L)'
;MKNKLLLPLILSLSQNSAALDCDYAADTLYQAYDLHHQSHAYQREKLLVKIAIENCPEMPEAQNYYGSLLEDKGKYTQAIIHYKKAIALGPDFSEAWNGLGETYHKQVQRKKFLHKYRKNIFL
;
A
#
# COMPACT_ATOMS: atom_id res chain seq x y z
N MET A 1 -40.96 4.53 28.74
CA MET A 1 -39.90 5.56 28.79
C MET A 1 -38.74 5.09 27.94
N LYS A 2 -38.39 5.85 26.89
CA LYS A 2 -37.36 5.49 25.90
C LYS A 2 -35.98 5.76 26.50
N ASN A 3 -35.23 4.71 26.84
CA ASN A 3 -33.80 4.82 27.18
C ASN A 3 -33.01 5.07 25.88
N LYS A 4 -32.85 6.34 25.50
CA LYS A 4 -32.14 6.78 24.29
C LYS A 4 -30.75 7.39 24.57
N LEU A 5 -30.18 7.21 25.76
CA LEU A 5 -29.01 7.98 26.21
C LEU A 5 -27.68 7.20 26.31
N LEU A 6 -27.61 5.93 25.90
CA LEU A 6 -26.37 5.14 26.00
C LEU A 6 -25.56 5.01 24.70
N LEU A 7 -26.04 5.51 23.56
CA LEU A 7 -25.34 5.41 22.28
C LEU A 7 -24.13 6.36 22.08
N PRO A 8 -24.10 7.62 22.56
CA PRO A 8 -23.06 8.57 22.14
C PRO A 8 -21.69 8.34 22.78
N LEU A 9 -21.62 7.70 23.96
CA LEU A 9 -20.35 7.51 24.69
C LEU A 9 -19.44 6.43 24.06
N ILE A 10 -20.03 5.38 23.47
CA ILE A 10 -19.30 4.29 22.81
C ILE A 10 -18.73 4.78 21.47
N LEU A 11 -19.50 5.60 20.74
CA LEU A 11 -19.05 6.23 19.50
C LEU A 11 -17.84 7.15 19.72
N SER A 12 -17.84 8.00 20.76
CA SER A 12 -16.71 8.87 21.06
C SER A 12 -15.45 8.12 21.48
N LEU A 13 -15.58 7.00 22.22
CA LEU A 13 -14.43 6.16 22.60
C LEU A 13 -13.83 5.45 21.39
N SER A 14 -14.66 4.94 20.47
CA SER A 14 -14.21 4.27 19.24
C SER A 14 -13.53 5.20 18.24
N GLN A 15 -13.98 6.47 18.16
CA GLN A 15 -13.35 7.47 17.31
C GLN A 15 -11.96 7.86 17.83
N ASN A 16 -11.79 7.91 19.16
CA ASN A 16 -10.50 8.21 19.78
C ASN A 16 -9.48 7.07 19.59
N SER A 17 -9.93 5.81 19.61
CA SER A 17 -9.04 4.67 19.32
C SER A 17 -8.66 4.60 17.84
N ALA A 18 -9.61 4.79 16.93
CA ALA A 18 -9.33 4.76 15.50
C ALA A 18 -8.36 5.89 15.06
N ALA A 19 -8.49 7.08 15.64
CA ALA A 19 -7.53 8.17 15.40
C ALA A 19 -6.12 7.79 15.91
N LEU A 20 -6.03 7.22 17.12
CA LEU A 20 -4.76 6.77 17.67
C LEU A 20 -4.10 5.65 16.84
N ASP A 21 -4.91 4.73 16.30
CA ASP A 21 -4.45 3.64 15.44
C ASP A 21 -3.89 4.18 14.10
N CYS A 22 -4.51 5.22 13.54
CA CYS A 22 -4.04 5.88 12.33
C CYS A 22 -2.82 6.77 12.55
N ASP A 23 -2.68 7.42 13.71
CA ASP A 23 -1.44 8.12 14.08
C ASP A 23 -0.27 7.14 14.18
N TYR A 24 -0.48 5.98 14.84
CA TYR A 24 0.52 4.92 14.90
C TYR A 24 0.85 4.33 13.51
N ALA A 25 -0.16 4.18 12.64
CA ALA A 25 0.04 3.75 11.27
C ALA A 25 0.90 4.76 10.46
N ALA A 26 0.70 6.06 10.66
CA ALA A 26 1.50 7.09 10.01
C ALA A 26 2.97 7.04 10.48
N ASP A 27 3.21 6.89 11.79
CA ASP A 27 4.56 6.78 12.35
C ASP A 27 5.31 5.54 11.82
N THR A 28 4.62 4.41 11.75
CA THR A 28 5.20 3.16 11.22
C THR A 28 5.47 3.25 9.72
N LEU A 29 4.61 3.93 8.96
CA LEU A 29 4.83 4.21 7.55
C LEU A 29 6.03 5.16 7.34
N TYR A 30 6.19 6.18 8.18
CA TYR A 30 7.34 7.08 8.14
C TYR A 30 8.65 6.33 8.38
N GLN A 31 8.68 5.44 9.38
CA GLN A 31 9.83 4.55 9.60
C GLN A 31 10.12 3.65 8.40
N ALA A 32 9.09 3.23 7.65
CA ALA A 32 9.29 2.47 6.44
C ALA A 32 9.95 3.32 5.34
N TYR A 33 9.52 4.56 5.14
CA TYR A 33 10.15 5.50 4.21
C TYR A 33 11.64 5.72 4.51
N ASP A 34 12.01 5.92 5.77
CA ASP A 34 13.40 6.12 6.20
C ASP A 34 14.32 4.92 5.89
N LEU A 35 13.75 3.72 5.82
CA LEU A 35 14.49 2.50 5.52
C LEU A 35 14.70 2.27 4.02
N HIS A 36 13.95 2.94 3.15
CA HIS A 36 13.90 2.64 1.72
C HIS A 36 15.27 2.72 1.01
N HIS A 37 16.12 3.64 1.43
CA HIS A 37 17.46 3.80 0.86
C HIS A 37 18.52 2.89 1.48
N GLN A 38 18.14 2.03 2.43
CA GLN A 38 19.06 1.12 3.11
C GLN A 38 19.11 -0.23 2.39
N SER A 39 20.30 -0.58 1.91
CA SER A 39 20.56 -1.91 1.33
C SER A 39 20.10 -3.02 2.31
N HIS A 40 19.29 -3.95 1.81
CA HIS A 40 18.73 -5.10 2.54
C HIS A 40 17.57 -4.83 3.51
N ALA A 41 16.99 -3.63 3.56
CA ALA A 41 15.88 -3.33 4.47
C ALA A 41 14.48 -3.79 4.00
N TYR A 42 14.34 -4.33 2.78
CA TYR A 42 13.05 -4.67 2.19
C TYR A 42 12.10 -5.48 3.09
N GLN A 43 12.61 -6.47 3.84
CA GLN A 43 11.74 -7.27 4.72
C GLN A 43 11.19 -6.44 5.88
N ARG A 44 12.00 -5.51 6.40
CA ARG A 44 11.63 -4.60 7.47
C ARG A 44 10.66 -3.53 6.96
N GLU A 45 10.96 -2.90 5.83
CA GLU A 45 10.03 -1.97 5.14
C GLU A 45 8.67 -2.65 4.95
N LYS A 46 8.66 -3.83 4.32
CA LYS A 46 7.43 -4.58 4.08
C LYS A 46 6.65 -4.90 5.35
N LEU A 47 7.33 -5.21 6.45
CA LEU A 47 6.68 -5.49 7.72
C LEU A 47 6.03 -4.22 8.29
N LEU A 48 6.76 -3.10 8.33
CA LEU A 48 6.24 -1.82 8.83
C LEU A 48 5.02 -1.35 8.04
N VAL A 49 5.06 -1.49 6.73
CA VAL A 49 3.92 -1.10 5.88
C VAL A 49 2.70 -2.00 6.10
N LYS A 50 2.90 -3.29 6.36
CA LYS A 50 1.79 -4.17 6.74
C LYS A 50 1.17 -3.77 8.06
N ILE A 51 2.00 -3.43 9.05
CA ILE A 51 1.53 -2.91 10.34
C ILE A 51 0.72 -1.63 10.12
N ALA A 52 1.20 -0.70 9.29
CA ALA A 52 0.45 0.51 8.96
C ALA A 52 -0.92 0.20 8.32
N ILE A 53 -0.98 -0.75 7.37
CA ILE A 53 -2.24 -1.19 6.75
C ILE A 53 -3.19 -1.85 7.76
N GLU A 54 -2.65 -2.63 8.71
CA GLU A 54 -3.45 -3.34 9.72
C GLU A 54 -4.06 -2.37 10.74
N ASN A 55 -3.32 -1.32 11.13
CA ASN A 55 -3.80 -0.33 12.10
C ASN A 55 -4.66 0.76 11.45
N CYS A 56 -4.39 1.13 10.19
CA CYS A 56 -5.20 2.10 9.45
C CYS A 56 -5.46 1.62 8.01
N PRO A 57 -6.46 0.74 7.81
CA PRO A 57 -6.75 0.16 6.50
C PRO A 57 -7.19 1.18 5.44
N GLU A 58 -7.72 2.32 5.89
CA GLU A 58 -8.25 3.40 5.04
C GLU A 58 -7.19 4.42 4.62
N MET A 59 -5.91 4.23 5.01
CA MET A 59 -4.81 5.12 4.65
C MET A 59 -4.30 4.85 3.22
N PRO A 60 -4.55 5.72 2.23
CA PRO A 60 -4.12 5.50 0.85
C PRO A 60 -2.60 5.45 0.70
N GLU A 61 -1.86 6.19 1.52
CA GLU A 61 -0.38 6.27 1.52
C GLU A 61 0.25 4.90 1.80
N ALA A 62 -0.27 4.15 2.77
CA ALA A 62 0.22 2.82 3.09
C ALA A 62 -0.05 1.81 1.95
N GLN A 63 -1.24 1.87 1.33
CA GLN A 63 -1.55 1.02 0.18
C GLN A 63 -0.63 1.35 -1.01
N ASN A 64 -0.44 2.63 -1.31
CA ASN A 64 0.45 3.10 -2.36
C ASN A 64 1.89 2.63 -2.15
N TYR A 65 2.41 2.82 -0.95
CA TYR A 65 3.79 2.46 -0.64
C TYR A 65 4.01 0.94 -0.64
N TYR A 66 3.03 0.15 -0.19
CA TYR A 66 3.13 -1.30 -0.35
C TYR A 66 3.11 -1.73 -1.82
N GLY A 67 2.32 -1.05 -2.65
CA GLY A 67 2.35 -1.16 -4.11
C GLY A 67 3.76 -0.97 -4.66
N SER A 68 4.42 0.12 -4.26
CA SER A 68 5.80 0.45 -4.65
C SER A 68 6.79 -0.65 -4.28
N LEU A 69 6.76 -1.12 -3.02
CA LEU A 69 7.64 -2.21 -2.57
C LEU A 69 7.46 -3.50 -3.39
N LEU A 70 6.22 -3.80 -3.78
CA LEU A 70 5.92 -4.97 -4.62
C LEU A 70 6.41 -4.76 -6.05
N GLU A 71 6.26 -3.56 -6.59
CA GLU A 71 6.75 -3.17 -7.90
C GLU A 71 8.27 -3.31 -8.00
N ASP A 72 9.02 -2.84 -7.00
CA ASP A 72 10.48 -2.93 -6.91
C ASP A 72 10.97 -4.39 -6.89
N LYS A 73 10.16 -5.32 -6.40
CA LYS A 73 10.43 -6.76 -6.46
C LYS A 73 9.90 -7.45 -7.71
N GLY A 74 9.42 -6.69 -8.70
CA GLY A 74 8.88 -7.21 -9.94
C GLY A 74 7.52 -7.91 -9.78
N LYS A 75 6.84 -7.74 -8.65
CA LYS A 75 5.55 -8.37 -8.35
C LYS A 75 4.39 -7.51 -8.86
N TYR A 76 4.43 -7.18 -10.15
CA TYR A 76 3.55 -6.18 -10.77
C TYR A 76 2.06 -6.45 -10.57
N THR A 77 1.60 -7.70 -10.63
CA THR A 77 0.18 -8.03 -10.42
C THR A 77 -0.28 -7.69 -9.00
N GLN A 78 0.57 -7.90 -7.99
CA GLN A 78 0.24 -7.58 -6.60
C GLN A 78 0.33 -6.07 -6.37
N ALA A 79 1.31 -5.40 -6.95
CA ALA A 79 1.45 -3.95 -6.89
C ALA A 79 0.19 -3.24 -7.43
N ILE A 80 -0.32 -3.67 -8.60
CA ILE A 80 -1.57 -3.14 -9.20
C ILE A 80 -2.75 -3.21 -8.23
N ILE A 81 -2.89 -4.30 -7.46
CA ILE A 81 -3.99 -4.45 -6.50
C ILE A 81 -3.90 -3.36 -5.42
N HIS A 82 -2.70 -3.11 -4.91
CA HIS A 82 -2.49 -2.12 -3.84
C HIS A 82 -2.60 -0.68 -4.33
N TYR A 83 -2.08 -0.35 -5.52
CA TYR A 83 -2.32 0.96 -6.12
C TYR A 83 -3.81 1.22 -6.38
N LYS A 84 -4.56 0.22 -6.86
CA LYS A 84 -6.01 0.37 -7.03
C LYS A 84 -6.76 0.57 -5.72
N LYS A 85 -6.30 -0.04 -4.62
CA LYS A 85 -6.85 0.22 -3.29
C LYS A 85 -6.57 1.65 -2.84
N ALA A 86 -5.33 2.12 -3.01
CA ALA A 86 -4.96 3.50 -2.70
C ALA A 86 -5.83 4.51 -3.47
N ILE A 87 -6.05 4.27 -4.76
CA ILE A 87 -6.96 5.09 -5.61
C ILE A 87 -8.41 5.00 -5.14
N ALA A 88 -8.88 3.84 -4.71
CA ALA A 88 -10.25 3.68 -4.21
C ALA A 88 -10.48 4.44 -2.89
N LEU A 89 -9.44 4.53 -2.05
CA LEU A 89 -9.46 5.28 -0.79
C LEU A 89 -9.30 6.79 -1.02
N GLY A 90 -8.40 7.18 -1.92
CA GLY A 90 -8.13 8.55 -2.31
C GLY A 90 -8.08 8.69 -3.84
N PRO A 91 -9.21 8.99 -4.50
CA PRO A 91 -9.24 9.15 -5.96
C PRO A 91 -8.32 10.25 -6.48
N ASP A 92 -8.06 11.27 -5.67
CA ASP A 92 -7.18 12.39 -5.98
C ASP A 92 -5.70 12.14 -5.59
N PHE A 93 -5.37 10.95 -5.06
CA PHE A 93 -4.01 10.62 -4.65
C PHE A 93 -3.14 10.29 -5.87
N SER A 94 -2.51 11.32 -6.41
CA SER A 94 -1.79 11.30 -7.69
C SER A 94 -0.66 10.26 -7.75
N GLU A 95 -0.01 10.01 -6.63
CA GLU A 95 1.12 9.10 -6.47
C GLU A 95 0.70 7.66 -6.78
N ALA A 96 -0.51 7.27 -6.37
CA ALA A 96 -1.03 5.94 -6.65
C ALA A 96 -1.39 5.74 -8.12
N TRP A 97 -1.88 6.78 -8.80
CA TRP A 97 -2.11 6.75 -10.26
C TRP A 97 -0.80 6.64 -11.03
N ASN A 98 0.21 7.40 -10.61
CA ASN A 98 1.55 7.35 -11.21
C ASN A 98 2.17 5.96 -11.05
N GLY A 99 2.16 5.41 -9.84
CA GLY A 99 2.67 4.05 -9.57
C GLY A 99 1.90 2.97 -10.33
N LEU A 100 0.58 3.10 -10.46
CA LEU A 100 -0.22 2.18 -11.28
C LEU A 100 0.20 2.20 -12.75
N GLY A 101 0.39 3.40 -13.32
CA GLY A 101 0.83 3.57 -14.70
C GLY A 101 2.22 2.99 -14.94
N GLU A 102 3.17 3.27 -14.04
CA GLU A 102 4.53 2.75 -14.10
C GLU A 102 4.56 1.22 -14.01
N THR A 103 3.82 0.65 -13.06
CA THR A 103 3.69 -0.80 -12.91
C THR A 103 3.14 -1.45 -14.18
N TYR A 104 2.10 -0.89 -14.81
CA TYR A 104 1.57 -1.43 -16.06
C TYR A 104 2.61 -1.42 -17.17
N HIS A 105 3.34 -0.32 -17.31
CA HIS A 105 4.42 -0.21 -18.29
C HIS A 105 5.50 -1.28 -18.05
N LYS A 106 6.02 -1.40 -16.81
CA LYS A 106 7.01 -2.43 -16.46
C LYS A 106 6.51 -3.85 -16.70
N GLN A 107 5.24 -4.14 -16.40
CA GLN A 107 4.63 -5.46 -16.64
C GLN A 107 4.60 -5.82 -18.13
N VAL A 108 4.27 -4.87 -19.01
CA VAL A 108 4.28 -5.08 -20.46
C VAL A 108 5.69 -5.33 -20.97
N GLN A 109 6.67 -4.53 -20.52
CA GLN A 109 8.06 -4.71 -20.95
C GLN A 109 8.62 -6.07 -20.51
N ARG A 110 8.32 -6.52 -19.28
CA ARG A 110 8.70 -7.87 -18.82
C ARG A 110 8.10 -8.97 -19.68
N LYS A 111 6.83 -8.87 -20.06
CA LYS A 111 6.18 -9.85 -20.96
C LYS A 111 6.83 -9.87 -22.34
N LYS A 112 7.12 -8.69 -22.91
CA LYS A 112 7.81 -8.55 -24.21
C LYS A 112 9.21 -9.18 -24.18
N PHE A 113 9.97 -8.92 -23.11
CA PHE A 113 11.27 -9.54 -22.87
C PHE A 113 11.15 -11.06 -22.83
N LEU A 114 10.32 -11.61 -21.94
CA LEU A 114 10.15 -13.06 -21.81
C LEU A 114 9.72 -13.73 -23.12
N HIS A 115 8.86 -13.08 -23.91
CA HIS A 115 8.47 -13.57 -25.23
C HIS A 115 9.65 -13.67 -26.20
N LYS A 116 10.48 -12.62 -26.29
CA LYS A 116 11.69 -12.61 -27.13
C LYS A 116 12.68 -13.68 -26.70
N TYR A 117 12.90 -13.83 -25.39
CA TYR A 117 13.83 -14.81 -24.85
C TYR A 117 13.37 -16.25 -25.07
N ARG A 118 12.07 -16.53 -24.92
CA ARG A 118 11.53 -17.87 -25.24
C ARG A 118 11.75 -18.24 -26.70
N LYS A 119 11.53 -17.32 -27.65
CA LYS A 119 11.77 -17.58 -29.07
C LYS A 119 13.23 -17.93 -29.40
N ASN A 120 14.19 -17.35 -28.68
CA ASN A 120 15.62 -17.60 -28.90
C ASN A 120 16.13 -18.92 -28.27
N ILE A 121 15.37 -19.58 -27.40
CA ILE A 121 15.76 -20.85 -26.76
C ILE A 121 15.26 -22.07 -27.56
N PHE A 122 14.24 -21.89 -28.41
CA PHE A 122 13.65 -22.95 -29.23
C PHE A 122 14.06 -22.89 -30.72
N LEU A 123 15.10 -22.11 -31.05
CA LEU A 123 15.77 -22.04 -32.36
C LEU A 123 17.24 -22.40 -32.16
#